data_AF-U9TR66-F1
#
_entry.id   AF-U9TR66-F1
#
_cell.length_a   1.000
_cell.length_b   1.000
_cell.length_c   1.000
_cell.angle_alpha   90.00
_cell.angle_beta   90.00
_cell.angle_gamma   90.00
#
_symmetry.space_group_name_H-M   'P 1'
#
loop_
_entity.id
_entity.type
_entity.pdbx_description
1 polymer ?
#
loop_
_entity_poly.entity_id
_entity_poly.type
_entity_poly.pdbx_seq_one_letter_code
_entity_poly.pdbx_strand_id
1 'polypeptide(L)' 'MNAQQMHEELLQRVHQGELCEEDVPEVSTIQNWISGFSRRWKEAMALRSVLCFL' A
#
# COMPACT_ATOMS: atom_id res chain seq x y z
N MET A 1 -7.82 -2.42 5.77
CA MET A 1 -6.43 -2.81 6.05
C MET A 1 -5.59 -1.54 6.12
N ASN A 2 -5.05 -1.21 7.29
CA ASN A 2 -4.13 -0.10 7.48
C ASN A 2 -2.67 -0.59 7.45
N ALA A 3 -1.70 0.32 7.45
CA ALA A 3 -0.29 -0.05 7.37
C ALA A 3 0.18 -0.96 8.51
N GLN A 4 -0.35 -0.76 9.72
CA GLN A 4 -0.03 -1.57 10.90
C GLN A 4 -0.48 -3.02 10.72
N GLN A 5 -1.71 -3.23 10.26
CA GLN A 5 -2.25 -4.57 10.00
C GLN A 5 -1.46 -5.32 8.93
N MET A 6 -1.04 -4.63 7.86
CA MET A 6 -0.19 -5.25 6.83
C MET A 6 1.18 -5.63 7.40
N HIS A 7 1.78 -4.77 8.21
CA HIS A 7 3.05 -5.07 8.86
C HIS A 7 2.96 -6.30 9.77
N GLU A 8 1.89 -6.42 10.56
CA GLU A 8 1.63 -7.58 11.40
C GLU A 8 1.48 -8.89 10.59
N GLU A 9 0.76 -8.84 9.46
CA GLU A 9 0.67 -9.99 8.55
C GLU A 9 2.02 -10.37 7.95
N LEU A 10 2.88 -9.40 7.62
CA LEU A 10 4.23 -9.65 7.11
C LEU A 10 5.12 -10.29 8.18
N LEU A 11 5.06 -9.81 9.43
CA LEU A 11 5.76 -10.43 10.55
C LEU A 11 5.28 -11.87 10.81
N GLN A 12 3.99 -12.15 10.64
CA GLN A 12 3.47 -13.52 10.76
C GLN A 12 4.08 -14.45 9.69
N ARG A 13 4.28 -13.95 8.46
CA ARG A 13 4.93 -14.71 7.38
C ARG A 13 6.42 -14.93 7.64
N VAL A 14 7.11 -13.95 8.25
CA VAL A 14 8.49 -14.14 8.75
C VAL A 14 8.53 -15.25 9.79
N HIS A 15 7.59 -15.24 10.74
CA HIS A 15 7.49 -16.28 11.76
C HIS A 15 7.25 -17.68 11.15
N GLN A 16 6.54 -17.75 10.02
CA GLN A 16 6.29 -18.98 9.28
C GLN A 16 7.49 -19.40 8.39
N GLY A 17 8.53 -18.59 8.29
CA GLY A 17 9.68 -18.82 7.41
C GLY A 17 9.39 -18.59 5.93
N GLU A 18 8.28 -17.92 5.59
CA GLU A 18 7.91 -17.58 4.21
C GLU A 18 8.63 -16.32 3.71
N LEU A 19 9.08 -15.46 4.63
CA LEU A 19 9.76 -14.20 4.35
C LEU A 19 10.98 -14.03 5.25
N CYS A 20 11.98 -13.33 4.75
CA CYS A 20 13.09 -12.86 5.55
C CYS A 20 12.71 -11.56 6.27
N GLU A 21 13.20 -11.37 7.51
CA GLU A 21 12.88 -10.19 8.31
C GLU A 21 13.40 -8.91 7.67
N GLU A 22 14.57 -8.97 7.02
CA GLU A 22 15.17 -7.86 6.27
C GLU A 22 14.33 -7.38 5.08
N ASP A 23 13.40 -8.20 4.60
CA ASP A 23 12.50 -7.87 3.50
C ASP A 23 11.21 -7.19 3.99
N VAL A 24 10.96 -7.12 5.31
CA VAL A 24 9.77 -6.48 5.87
C VAL A 24 9.97 -4.96 5.93
N PRO A 25 9.20 -4.17 5.18
CA PRO A 25 9.29 -2.72 5.23
C PRO A 25 8.66 -2.17 6.51
N GLU A 26 9.25 -1.09 7.03
CA GLU A 26 8.68 -0.28 8.10
C GLU A 26 7.22 0.13 7.83
N VAL A 27 6.43 0.28 8.90
CA VAL A 27 5.02 0.71 8.82
C VAL A 27 4.87 2.03 8.04
N SER A 28 5.83 2.94 8.17
CA SER A 28 5.84 4.22 7.44
C SER A 28 5.99 4.04 5.93
N THR A 29 6.81 3.08 5.49
CA THR A 29 6.98 2.72 4.07
C THR A 29 5.70 2.13 3.50
N ILE A 30 5.05 1.22 4.24
CA ILE A 30 3.76 0.65 3.85
C ILE A 30 2.70 1.76 3.75
N GLN A 31 2.65 2.66 4.73
CA GLN A 31 1.74 3.80 4.72
C GLN A 31 1.99 4.72 3.51
N ASN A 32 3.24 4.94 3.14
CA ASN A 32 3.61 5.73 1.96
C ASN A 32 3.15 5.05 0.66
N TRP A 33 3.27 3.72 0.54
CA TRP A 33 2.75 2.99 -0.61
C TRP A 33 1.22 3.06 -0.72
N ILE A 34 0.50 2.88 0.40
CA ILE A 34 -0.97 3.00 0.44
C ILE A 34 -1.40 4.41 0.02
N SER A 35 -0.78 5.43 0.60
CA SER A 35 -1.06 6.83 0.29
C SER A 35 -0.73 7.17 -1.18
N GLY A 36 0.42 6.70 -1.67
CA GLY A 36 0.86 6.91 -3.04
C GLY A 36 -0.08 6.27 -4.06
N PHE A 37 -0.49 5.03 -3.82
CA PHE A 37 -1.47 4.34 -4.67
C PHE A 37 -2.81 5.08 -4.66
N SER A 38 -3.31 5.44 -3.48
CA SER A 38 -4.57 6.17 -3.31
C SER A 38 -4.57 7.51 -4.06
N ARG A 39 -3.44 8.23 -4.03
CA ARG A 39 -3.29 9.51 -4.74
C ARG A 39 -3.36 9.30 -6.25
N ARG A 40 -2.57 8.37 -6.78
CA ARG A 40 -2.54 8.06 -8.23
C ARG A 40 -3.90 7.61 -8.75
N TRP A 41 -4.62 6.81 -7.95
CA TRP A 41 -5.97 6.38 -8.29
C TRP A 41 -6.95 7.56 -8.36
N LYS A 42 -6.92 8.46 -7.38
CA LYS A 42 -7.74 9.68 -7.38
C LYS A 42 -7.43 10.58 -8.57
N GLU A 43 -6.15 10.78 -8.88
CA GLU A 43 -5.70 11.53 -10.07
C GLU A 43 -6.25 10.91 -11.36
N ALA A 44 -6.14 9.59 -11.53
CA ALA A 44 -6.65 8.89 -12.70
C ALA A 44 -8.18 8.99 -12.83
N MET A 45 -8.92 8.89 -11.72
CA MET A 45 -10.38 9.05 -11.72
C MET A 45 -10.81 10.49 -12.00
N ALA A 46 -10.08 11.48 -11.48
CA ALA A 46 -10.31 12.88 -11.81
C ALA A 46 -10.13 13.13 -13.31
N LEU A 47 -9.01 12.67 -13.90
CA LEU A 47 -8.78 12.75 -15.35
C LEU A 47 -9.91 12.07 -16.15
N ARG A 48 -10.34 10.88 -15.74
CA ARG A 48 -11.45 10.17 -16.40
C ARG A 48 -12.77 10.94 -16.30
N SER A 49 -13.06 11.56 -15.16
CA SER A 49 -14.27 12.35 -14.99
C SER A 49 -14.30 13.57 -15.90
N VAL A 50 -13.16 14.26 -16.07
CA VAL A 50 -13.06 15.45 -16.94
C VAL A 50 -13.26 15.09 -18.41
N LEU A 51 -12.75 13.93 -18.86
CA LEU A 51 -12.93 13.44 -20.23
C LEU A 51 -14.37 13.00 -20.56
N CYS A 52 -15.22 12.73 -19.56
CA CYS A 52 -16.62 12.37 -19.77
C CYS A 52 -17.57 13.58 -19.91
N PHE A 53 -17.08 14.81 -19.72
CA PHE A 53 -17.85 16.05 -19.85
C PHE A 53 -17.48 16.89 -21.09
N LEU A 54 -16.67 16.35 -22.00
CA LEU A 54 -16.35 16.89 -23.33
C LEU A 54 -16.87 15.92 -24.40
#